data_AF-A0A4U8WDH5-F1
#
_entry.id   AF-A0A4U8WDH5-F1
#
_cell.length_a   1.000
_cell.length_b   1.000
_cell.length_c   1.000
_cell.angle_alpha   90.00
_cell.angle_beta   90.00
_cell.angle_gamma   90.00
#
_symmetry.space_group_name_H-M   'P 1'
#
loop_
_entity.id
_entity.type
_entity.pdbx_description
1 polymer ?
#
loop_
_entity_poly.entity_id
_entity_poly.type
_entity_poly.pdbx_seq_one_letter_code
_entity_poly.pdbx_strand_id
1 'polypeptide(L)'
;MGDRIMFHLKNTIILTGIMYIFLIVKNILQILFGLLTSYTDVEPYTIYNIKQSTFSLAIIIFYDFFAFVIMIYIWAFLLLYLIILEYKNKMWIHMVYSVIIYLLAIFIFNKGEINDFFIMISILLGVLNWYLFKKWIVK
;
A
#
# COMPACT_ATOMS: atom_id res chain seq x y z
N MET A 1 21.22 20.12 -15.11
CA MET A 1 21.06 19.52 -13.76
C MET A 1 19.65 19.76 -13.20
N GLY A 2 19.09 20.97 -13.35
CA GLY A 2 17.70 21.29 -12.95
C GLY A 2 16.60 20.41 -13.58
N ASP A 3 16.72 20.07 -14.86
CA ASP A 3 15.68 19.28 -15.56
C ASP A 3 15.53 17.85 -15.02
N ARG A 4 16.63 17.22 -14.58
CA ARG A 4 16.59 15.90 -13.95
C ARG A 4 15.95 15.95 -12.57
N ILE A 5 16.26 16.97 -11.79
CA ILE A 5 15.68 17.16 -10.45
C ILE A 5 14.16 17.38 -10.56
N MET A 6 13.73 18.23 -11.49
CA MET A 6 12.31 18.51 -11.71
C MET A 6 11.54 17.28 -12.22
N PHE A 7 12.18 16.44 -13.06
CA PHE A 7 11.63 15.16 -13.49
C PHE A 7 11.40 14.19 -12.32
N HIS A 8 12.39 14.03 -11.43
CA HIS A 8 12.25 13.15 -10.26
C HIS A 8 11.21 13.67 -9.26
N LEU A 9 11.19 14.98 -8.98
CA LEU A 9 10.20 15.61 -8.09
C LEU A 9 8.76 15.36 -8.56
N LYS A 10 8.51 15.53 -9.86
CA LYS A 10 7.21 15.25 -10.48
C LYS A 10 6.81 13.79 -10.30
N ASN A 11 7.74 12.86 -10.51
CA ASN A 11 7.48 11.43 -10.36
C ASN A 11 7.22 11.05 -8.90
N THR A 12 7.88 11.68 -7.92
CA THR A 12 7.60 11.47 -6.49
C THR A 12 6.19 11.91 -6.12
N ILE A 13 5.72 13.06 -6.63
CA ILE A 13 4.34 13.52 -6.38
C ILE A 13 3.33 12.53 -6.98
N ILE A 14 3.57 12.08 -8.22
CA ILE A 14 2.73 11.08 -8.89
C ILE A 14 2.73 9.77 -8.10
N LEU A 15 3.88 9.32 -7.62
CA LEU A 15 4.03 8.12 -6.81
C LEU A 15 3.19 8.17 -5.53
N THR A 16 3.20 9.32 -4.83
CA THR A 16 2.33 9.55 -3.67
C THR A 16 0.85 9.43 -4.05
N GLY A 17 0.44 9.97 -5.20
CA GLY A 17 -0.93 9.80 -5.71
C GLY A 17 -1.29 8.34 -5.98
N ILE A 18 -0.39 7.57 -6.60
CA ILE A 18 -0.58 6.13 -6.84
C ILE A 18 -0.72 5.37 -5.52
N MET A 19 0.12 5.70 -4.52
CA MET A 19 0.07 5.09 -3.20
C MET A 19 -1.29 5.27 -2.53
N TYR A 20 -1.87 6.49 -2.55
CA TYR A 20 -3.19 6.72 -1.97
C TYR A 20 -4.30 5.93 -2.70
N ILE A 21 -4.26 5.86 -4.03
CA ILE A 21 -5.22 5.05 -4.79
C ILE A 21 -5.08 3.57 -4.45
N PHE A 22 -3.85 3.07 -4.33
CA PHE A 22 -3.59 1.70 -3.92
C PHE A 22 -4.18 1.40 -2.53
N LEU A 23 -4.00 2.30 -1.56
CA LEU A 23 -4.55 2.13 -0.22
C LEU A 23 -6.07 2.14 -0.20
N ILE A 24 -6.69 3.05 -0.95
CA ILE A 24 -8.14 3.12 -1.08
C ILE A 24 -8.69 1.82 -1.69
N VAL A 25 -8.11 1.38 -2.82
CA VAL A 25 -8.58 0.16 -3.50
C VAL A 25 -8.30 -1.07 -2.64
N LYS A 26 -7.17 -1.14 -1.93
CA LYS A 26 -6.88 -2.21 -0.97
C LYS A 26 -7.98 -2.30 0.08
N ASN A 27 -8.33 -1.19 0.72
CA ASN A 27 -9.36 -1.17 1.75
C ASN A 27 -10.74 -1.56 1.19
N ILE A 28 -11.10 -1.06 0.00
CA ILE A 28 -12.35 -1.44 -0.67
C ILE A 28 -12.39 -2.95 -0.93
N LEU A 29 -11.33 -3.53 -1.50
CA LEU A 29 -11.26 -4.95 -1.77
C LEU A 29 -11.33 -5.75 -0.45
N GLN A 30 -10.59 -5.36 0.57
CA GLN A 30 -10.63 -6.00 1.89
C GLN A 30 -12.03 -5.97 2.51
N ILE A 31 -12.75 -4.86 2.43
CA ILE A 31 -14.14 -4.76 2.93
C ILE A 31 -15.07 -5.63 2.08
N LEU A 32 -15.06 -5.48 0.76
CA LEU A 32 -15.96 -6.20 -0.14
C LEU A 32 -15.85 -7.71 0.05
N PHE A 33 -14.64 -8.21 0.13
CA PHE A 33 -14.43 -9.64 0.30
C PHE A 33 -14.46 -10.11 1.74
N GLY A 34 -14.09 -9.26 2.70
CA GLY A 34 -14.29 -9.52 4.13
C GLY A 34 -15.78 -9.63 4.49
N LEU A 35 -16.67 -8.99 3.73
CA LEU A 35 -18.11 -9.21 3.85
C LEU A 35 -18.58 -10.55 3.23
N LEU A 36 -17.84 -11.09 2.25
CA LEU A 36 -18.18 -12.34 1.56
C LEU A 36 -17.65 -13.58 2.31
N THR A 37 -16.60 -13.41 3.09
CA THR A 37 -16.04 -14.47 3.92
C THR A 37 -16.40 -14.21 5.38
N SER A 38 -16.88 -15.21 6.13
CA SER A 38 -17.24 -15.13 7.56
C SER A 38 -16.07 -14.78 8.52
N TYR A 39 -14.99 -14.16 8.02
CA TYR A 39 -13.92 -13.61 8.83
C TYR A 39 -14.39 -12.27 9.42
N THR A 40 -14.86 -12.32 10.66
CA THR A 40 -15.21 -11.17 11.49
C THR A 40 -14.01 -10.31 11.90
N ASP A 41 -12.79 -10.77 11.63
CA ASP A 41 -11.54 -10.10 12.02
C ASP A 41 -10.99 -9.20 10.91
N VAL A 42 -11.87 -8.55 10.15
CA VAL A 42 -11.46 -7.33 9.44
C VAL A 42 -11.36 -6.24 10.50
N GLU A 43 -10.33 -6.31 11.34
CA GLU A 43 -9.99 -5.23 12.25
C GLU A 43 -9.33 -4.12 11.40
N PRO A 44 -10.00 -2.98 11.16
CA PRO A 44 -9.36 -1.85 10.52
C PRO A 44 -8.41 -1.24 11.56
N TYR A 45 -7.23 -1.83 11.73
CA TYR A 45 -6.17 -1.38 12.63
C TYR A 45 -6.67 -1.26 14.07
N THR A 46 -6.53 -2.30 14.88
CA THR A 46 -6.81 -2.22 16.30
C THR A 46 -5.97 -1.09 16.93
N ILE A 47 -6.68 0.00 17.19
CA ILE A 47 -6.25 1.22 17.83
C ILE A 47 -5.89 0.86 19.28
N TYR A 48 -4.65 0.43 19.50
CA TYR A 48 -4.26 -0.17 20.77
C TYR A 48 -4.03 0.83 21.92
N ASN A 49 -4.28 2.14 21.74
CA ASN A 49 -3.85 3.13 22.76
C ASN A 49 -4.75 4.35 23.01
N ILE A 50 -6.05 4.34 22.67
CA ILE A 50 -6.94 5.51 22.90
C ILE A 50 -7.83 5.35 24.13
N LYS A 51 -7.30 4.88 25.27
CA LYS A 51 -8.06 4.93 26.53
C LYS A 51 -7.89 6.25 27.29
N GLN A 52 -6.88 7.08 26.99
CA GLN A 52 -6.59 8.31 27.74
C GLN A 52 -5.97 9.42 26.89
N SER A 53 -6.68 9.92 25.89
CA SER A 53 -6.23 11.09 25.13
C SER A 53 -7.27 12.20 25.15
N THR A 54 -6.81 13.42 25.41
CA THR A 54 -7.54 14.69 25.35
C THR A 54 -7.96 15.08 23.93
N PHE A 55 -7.53 14.33 22.91
CA PHE A 55 -7.93 14.52 21.52
C PHE A 55 -9.08 13.58 21.16
N SER A 56 -9.98 14.04 20.30
CA SER A 56 -11.02 13.20 19.71
C SER A 56 -10.38 11.94 19.11
N LEU A 57 -10.96 10.78 19.41
CA LEU A 57 -10.54 9.45 18.94
C LEU A 57 -10.25 9.47 17.42
N ALA A 58 -11.06 10.20 16.66
CA ALA A 58 -10.93 10.37 15.22
C ALA A 58 -9.62 11.07 14.80
N ILE A 59 -9.15 12.06 15.57
CA ILE A 59 -7.94 12.83 15.24
C ILE A 59 -6.68 11.98 15.43
N ILE A 60 -6.63 11.17 16.49
CA ILE A 60 -5.49 10.29 16.78
C ILE A 60 -5.43 9.15 15.75
N ILE A 61 -6.58 8.54 15.44
CA ILE A 61 -6.68 7.55 14.36
C ILE A 61 -6.20 8.15 13.05
N PHE A 62 -6.68 9.35 12.71
CA PHE A 62 -6.27 10.02 11.49
C PHE A 62 -4.75 10.28 11.48
N TYR A 63 -4.18 10.75 12.59
CA TYR A 63 -2.76 11.07 12.68
C TYR A 63 -1.85 9.84 12.69
N ASP A 64 -2.17 8.81 13.47
CA ASP A 64 -1.37 7.57 13.53
C ASP A 64 -1.50 6.77 12.23
N PHE A 65 -2.68 6.73 11.62
CA PHE A 65 -2.88 6.10 10.32
C PHE A 65 -2.11 6.86 9.23
N PHE A 66 -2.14 8.20 9.24
CA PHE A 66 -1.39 9.02 8.29
C PHE A 66 0.12 8.91 8.50
N ALA A 67 0.59 8.93 9.75
CA ALA A 67 2.00 8.76 10.10
C ALA A 67 2.52 7.36 9.74
N PHE A 68 1.74 6.30 9.97
CA PHE A 68 2.11 4.93 9.62
C PHE A 68 2.09 4.69 8.10
N VAL A 69 1.08 5.24 7.41
CA VAL A 69 1.02 5.24 5.95
C VAL A 69 2.25 5.92 5.36
N ILE A 70 2.64 7.07 5.89
CA ILE A 70 3.83 7.79 5.43
C ILE A 70 5.12 7.05 5.83
N MET A 71 5.21 6.45 7.02
CA MET A 71 6.44 5.82 7.49
C MET A 71 6.79 4.49 6.83
N ILE A 72 5.82 3.76 6.25
CA ILE A 72 6.09 2.45 5.65
C ILE A 72 5.73 2.41 4.17
N TYR A 73 4.53 2.88 3.78
CA TYR A 73 4.09 2.75 2.40
C TYR A 73 4.88 3.65 1.46
N ILE A 74 5.33 4.83 1.90
CA ILE A 74 6.14 5.69 1.03
C ILE A 74 7.44 5.00 0.62
N TRP A 75 8.09 4.31 1.55
CA TRP A 75 9.34 3.59 1.29
C TRP A 75 9.09 2.35 0.45
N ALA A 76 8.00 1.63 0.71
CA ALA A 76 7.60 0.51 -0.13
C ALA A 76 7.33 0.96 -1.58
N PHE A 77 6.61 2.06 -1.79
CA PHE A 77 6.36 2.58 -3.14
C PHE A 77 7.61 3.16 -3.80
N LEU A 78 8.49 3.80 -3.03
CA LEU A 78 9.76 4.31 -3.52
C LEU A 78 10.69 3.18 -3.94
N LEU A 79 10.74 2.09 -3.18
CA LEU A 79 11.51 0.91 -3.54
C LEU A 79 10.95 0.24 -4.82
N LEU A 80 9.62 0.13 -4.95
CA LEU A 80 8.99 -0.33 -6.20
C LEU A 80 9.35 0.57 -7.38
N TYR A 81 9.35 1.89 -7.19
CA TYR A 81 9.75 2.85 -8.22
C TYR A 81 11.20 2.65 -8.66
N LEU A 82 12.14 2.49 -7.71
CA LEU A 82 13.54 2.21 -8.02
C LEU A 82 13.70 0.89 -8.80
N ILE A 83 12.99 -0.17 -8.40
CA ILE A 83 12.99 -1.45 -9.14
C ILE A 83 12.50 -1.25 -10.58
N ILE A 84 11.45 -0.46 -10.78
CA ILE A 84 10.88 -0.23 -12.12
C ILE A 84 11.81 0.59 -13.02
N LEU A 85 12.55 1.53 -12.44
CA LEU A 85 13.59 2.26 -13.18
C LEU A 85 14.67 1.32 -13.70
N GLU A 86 15.08 0.33 -12.90
CA GLU A 86 16.14 -0.62 -13.27
C GLU A 86 15.64 -1.73 -14.22
N TYR A 87 14.52 -2.37 -13.88
CA TYR A 87 14.04 -3.59 -14.54
C TYR A 87 12.95 -3.37 -15.60
N LYS A 88 12.61 -2.10 -15.86
CA LYS A 88 11.46 -1.64 -16.68
C LYS A 88 10.11 -2.01 -16.05
N ASN A 89 9.06 -1.35 -16.53
CA ASN A 89 7.70 -1.52 -16.00
C ASN A 89 6.99 -2.79 -16.51
N LYS A 90 7.33 -3.94 -15.93
CA LYS A 90 6.70 -5.23 -16.23
C LYS A 90 5.62 -5.57 -15.20
N MET A 91 4.48 -6.08 -15.65
CA MET A 91 3.33 -6.40 -14.78
C MET A 91 3.67 -7.39 -13.66
N TRP A 92 4.45 -8.43 -13.97
CA TRP A 92 4.82 -9.46 -12.99
C TRP A 92 5.65 -8.90 -11.83
N ILE A 93 6.45 -7.84 -12.05
CA ILE A 93 7.22 -7.19 -10.99
C ILE A 93 6.27 -6.61 -9.94
N HIS A 94 5.22 -5.92 -10.35
CA HIS A 94 4.23 -5.35 -9.44
C HIS A 94 3.45 -6.42 -8.68
N MET A 95 3.07 -7.51 -9.35
CA MET A 95 2.37 -8.63 -8.72
C MET A 95 3.25 -9.32 -7.67
N VAL A 96 4.47 -9.72 -8.05
CA VAL A 96 5.44 -10.34 -7.14
C VAL A 96 5.77 -9.41 -5.99
N TYR A 97 5.99 -8.13 -6.28
CA TYR A 97 6.27 -7.13 -5.26
C TYR A 97 5.14 -7.01 -4.24
N SER A 98 3.89 -6.90 -4.70
CA SER A 98 2.74 -6.77 -3.81
C SER A 98 2.53 -8.02 -2.95
N VAL A 99 2.76 -9.22 -3.50
CA VAL A 99 2.69 -10.48 -2.76
C VAL A 99 3.82 -10.58 -1.72
N ILE A 100 5.05 -10.19 -2.07
CA ILE A 100 6.18 -10.19 -1.11
C ILE A 100 5.90 -9.25 0.06
N ILE A 101 5.43 -8.01 -0.21
CA ILE A 101 5.10 -7.06 0.85
C ILE A 101 4.00 -7.61 1.77
N TYR A 102 2.99 -8.28 1.20
CA TYR A 102 1.96 -8.95 1.98
C TYR A 102 2.52 -10.08 2.86
N LEU A 103 3.34 -10.97 2.30
CA LEU A 103 3.95 -12.08 3.04
C LEU A 103 4.85 -11.57 4.18
N LEU A 104 5.64 -10.52 3.92
CA LEU A 104 6.45 -9.86 4.94
C LEU A 104 5.58 -9.26 6.05
N ALA A 105 4.49 -8.58 5.70
CA ALA A 105 3.58 -8.00 6.66
C ALA A 105 2.96 -9.09 7.57
N ILE A 106 2.51 -10.21 7.01
CA ILE A 106 1.96 -11.31 7.81
C ILE A 106 3.00 -12.00 8.69
N PHE A 107 4.23 -12.16 8.17
CA PHE A 107 5.31 -12.72 8.97
C PHE A 107 5.63 -11.86 10.20
N ILE A 108 5.62 -10.53 10.04
CA ILE A 108 5.93 -9.59 11.12
C ILE A 108 4.74 -9.42 12.08
N PHE A 109 3.51 -9.27 11.57
CA PHE A 109 2.36 -8.84 12.37
C PHE A 109 1.37 -9.96 12.74
N ASN A 110 1.28 -11.02 11.94
CA ASN A 110 0.27 -12.08 12.09
C ASN A 110 0.87 -13.49 12.26
N LYS A 111 2.10 -13.58 12.79
CA LYS A 111 2.81 -14.82 13.11
C LYS A 111 2.87 -15.86 11.97
N GLY A 112 2.73 -15.43 10.71
CA GLY A 112 2.83 -16.31 9.56
C GLY A 112 1.54 -17.03 9.14
N GLU A 113 0.36 -16.67 9.67
CA GLU A 113 -0.91 -17.23 9.19
C GLU A 113 -1.26 -16.66 7.81
N ILE A 114 -0.94 -17.44 6.77
CA ILE A 114 -1.17 -17.06 5.38
C ILE A 114 -2.65 -17.22 5.04
N ASN A 115 -3.23 -16.20 4.41
CA ASN A 115 -4.59 -16.24 3.94
C ASN A 115 -4.62 -16.09 2.41
N ASP A 116 -5.00 -17.17 1.72
CA ASP A 116 -5.09 -17.24 0.25
C ASP A 116 -5.93 -16.09 -0.34
N PHE A 117 -6.94 -15.64 0.40
CA PHE A 117 -7.80 -14.55 -0.01
C PHE A 117 -7.05 -13.22 -0.13
N PHE A 118 -6.15 -12.91 0.81
CA PHE A 118 -5.34 -11.69 0.75
C PHE A 118 -4.18 -11.80 -0.25
N ILE A 119 -3.74 -13.01 -0.60
CA ILE A 119 -2.83 -13.22 -1.75
C ILE A 119 -3.53 -12.77 -3.04
N MET A 120 -4.79 -13.17 -3.23
CA MET A 120 -5.57 -12.74 -4.40
C MET A 120 -5.74 -11.22 -4.46
N ILE A 121 -6.08 -10.57 -3.34
CA ILE A 121 -6.10 -9.09 -3.26
C ILE A 121 -4.74 -8.51 -3.67
N SER A 122 -3.64 -9.06 -3.15
CA SER A 122 -2.29 -8.57 -3.43
C SER A 122 -1.94 -8.66 -4.91
N ILE A 123 -2.36 -9.73 -5.59
CA ILE A 123 -2.19 -9.87 -7.04
C ILE A 123 -2.99 -8.78 -7.79
N LEU A 124 -4.27 -8.59 -7.46
CA LEU A 124 -5.13 -7.57 -8.08
C LEU A 124 -4.55 -6.15 -7.90
N LEU A 125 -4.06 -5.87 -6.69
CA LEU A 125 -3.40 -4.60 -6.38
C LEU A 125 -2.09 -4.42 -7.15
N GLY A 126 -1.31 -5.49 -7.37
CA GLY A 126 -0.15 -5.48 -8.25
C GLY A 126 -0.51 -5.13 -9.69
N VAL A 127 -1.58 -5.70 -10.24
CA VAL A 127 -2.08 -5.35 -11.59
C VAL A 127 -2.49 -3.88 -11.67
N LEU A 128 -3.20 -3.38 -10.65
CA LEU A 128 -3.57 -1.96 -10.56
C LEU A 128 -2.34 -1.05 -10.55
N ASN A 129 -1.36 -1.35 -9.69
CA ASN A 129 -0.10 -0.59 -9.62
C ASN A 129 0.62 -0.55 -10.96
N TRP A 130 0.73 -1.69 -11.65
CA TRP A 130 1.34 -1.73 -12.97
C TRP A 130 0.66 -0.78 -13.95
N TYR A 131 -0.68 -0.81 -13.99
CA TYR A 131 -1.46 0.06 -14.87
C TYR A 131 -1.23 1.55 -14.54
N LEU A 132 -1.24 1.92 -13.25
CA LEU A 132 -1.02 3.29 -12.81
C LEU A 132 0.40 3.78 -13.14
N PHE A 133 1.43 2.95 -12.91
CA PHE A 133 2.80 3.27 -13.27
C PHE A 133 2.98 3.41 -14.78
N LYS A 134 2.33 2.55 -15.57
CA LYS A 134 2.34 2.64 -17.04
C LYS A 134 1.67 3.92 -17.53
N LYS A 135 0.59 4.33 -16.88
CA LYS A 135 -0.18 5.51 -17.30
C LYS A 135 0.47 6.83 -16.91
N TRP A 136 1.11 6.88 -15.73
CA TRP A 136 1.49 8.16 -15.12
C TRP A 136 2.99 8.37 -14.95
N ILE A 137 3.79 7.32 -14.79
CA ILE A 137 5.23 7.43 -14.54
C ILE A 137 6.04 7.12 -15.80
N VAL A 138 5.71 6.02 -16.47
CA VAL A 138 6.46 5.51 -17.62
C VAL A 138 5.76 5.99 -18.89
N LYS A 139 6.00 7.26 -19.24
CA LYS A 139 5.64 7.80 -20.55
C LYS A 139 6.74 7.52 -21.57
#